data_AF-A0A6M3KCE0-F1
#
_entry.id   AF-A0A6M3KCE0-F1
#
_cell.length_a   1.000
_cell.length_b   1.000
_cell.length_c   1.000
_cell.angle_alpha   90.00
_cell.angle_beta   90.00
_cell.angle_gamma   90.00
#
_symmetry.space_group_name_H-M   'P 1'
#
loop_
_entity.id
_entity.type
_entity.pdbx_description
1 polymer ?
#
loop_
_entity_poly.entity_id
_entity_poly.type
_entity_poly.pdbx_seq_one_letter_code
_entity_poly.pdbx_strand_id
1 'polypeptide(L)'
;MSSTIKSRKARARKLQNWIAQQISDLLGITWGKDELIAPREMGQAGVDIRLIGEAKEKFNFAIEAKNSESWTLPSAISQAKDNQGDFENWMVVLKKNNMKPIVVLDAEEFFRIYKGHLNKNRHNGQIADKINGLGHMWRYPQQNEWIDGMLICDYCGCASDEIVAKQKCKGGK
;
A
#
# COMPACT_ATOMS: atom_id res chain seq x y z
N MET A 1 -8.44 27.00 24.95
CA MET A 1 -9.61 27.54 24.25
C MET A 1 -10.41 26.40 23.65
N SER A 2 -11.73 26.34 23.89
CA SER A 2 -12.61 25.33 23.32
C SER A 2 -12.75 25.52 21.80
N SER A 3 -12.54 24.47 21.01
CA SER A 3 -12.65 24.57 19.55
C SER A 3 -14.11 24.73 19.10
N THR A 4 -14.41 25.80 18.38
CA THR A 4 -15.76 26.07 17.84
C THR A 4 -16.23 24.95 16.89
N ILE A 5 -17.54 24.76 16.77
CA ILE A 5 -18.13 23.78 15.82
C ILE A 5 -17.65 24.04 14.39
N LYS A 6 -17.57 25.31 13.98
CA LYS A 6 -17.08 25.70 12.65
C LYS A 6 -15.63 25.24 12.40
N SER A 7 -14.75 25.42 13.39
CA SER A 7 -13.34 25.00 13.24
C SER A 7 -13.19 23.48 13.22
N ARG A 8 -14.03 22.73 13.96
CA ARG A 8 -14.08 21.26 13.88
C ARG A 8 -14.52 20.78 12.50
N LYS A 9 -15.62 21.32 11.96
CA LYS A 9 -16.10 21.00 10.61
C LYS A 9 -15.06 21.34 9.52
N ALA A 10 -14.38 22.47 9.65
CA ALA A 10 -13.31 22.85 8.72
C ALA A 10 -12.13 21.88 8.75
N ARG A 11 -11.70 21.41 9.93
CA ARG A 11 -10.64 20.41 10.08
C ARG A 11 -11.02 19.05 9.50
N ALA A 12 -12.27 18.61 9.70
CA ALA A 12 -12.78 17.39 9.09
C ALA A 12 -12.76 17.50 7.56
N ARG A 13 -13.29 18.58 6.99
CA ARG A 13 -13.27 18.80 5.54
C ARG A 13 -11.85 18.83 4.96
N LYS A 14 -10.90 19.49 5.64
CA LYS A 14 -9.49 19.49 5.24
C LYS A 14 -8.90 18.07 5.16
N LEU A 15 -9.22 17.21 6.13
CA LEU A 15 -8.76 15.82 6.11
C LEU A 15 -9.39 15.05 4.93
N GLN A 16 -10.69 15.19 4.70
CA GLN A 16 -11.36 14.53 3.58
C GLN A 16 -10.78 14.97 2.22
N ASN A 17 -10.54 16.27 2.02
CA ASN A 17 -9.90 16.78 0.81
C ASN A 17 -8.48 16.22 0.64
N TRP A 18 -7.71 16.13 1.74
CA TRP A 18 -6.38 15.53 1.71
C TRP A 18 -6.44 14.06 1.29
N ILE A 19 -7.37 13.26 1.84
CA ILE A 19 -7.54 11.86 1.44
C ILE A 19 -7.90 11.75 -0.04
N ALA A 20 -8.86 12.55 -0.52
CA ALA A 20 -9.25 12.56 -1.93
C ALA A 20 -8.06 12.88 -2.85
N GLN A 21 -7.23 13.86 -2.48
CA GLN A 21 -6.00 14.17 -3.20
C GLN A 21 -5.01 13.00 -3.20
N GLN A 22 -4.78 12.33 -2.06
CA GLN A 22 -3.86 11.18 -2.02
C GLN A 22 -4.32 10.02 -2.91
N ILE A 23 -5.63 9.74 -2.95
CA ILE A 23 -6.18 8.71 -3.83
C ILE A 23 -6.06 9.15 -5.29
N SER A 24 -6.34 10.43 -5.58
CA SER A 24 -6.18 11.03 -6.91
C SER A 24 -4.75 10.88 -7.42
N ASP A 25 -3.75 11.25 -6.61
CA ASP A 25 -2.33 11.14 -6.93
C ASP A 25 -1.91 9.68 -7.16
N LEU A 26 -2.42 8.76 -6.33
CA LEU A 26 -2.11 7.33 -6.42
C LEU A 26 -2.67 6.69 -7.71
N LEU A 27 -3.88 7.08 -8.12
CA LEU A 27 -4.58 6.47 -9.25
C LEU A 27 -4.38 7.20 -10.57
N GLY A 28 -3.90 8.45 -10.53
CA GLY A 28 -3.86 9.35 -11.70
C GLY A 28 -5.26 9.78 -12.17
N ILE A 29 -6.24 9.85 -11.25
CA ILE A 29 -7.64 10.19 -11.54
C ILE A 29 -7.97 11.52 -10.85
N THR A 30 -8.53 12.49 -11.57
CA THR A 30 -8.93 13.79 -10.99
C THR A 30 -9.99 13.62 -9.90
N TRP A 31 -9.89 14.44 -8.83
CA TRP A 31 -10.91 14.50 -7.79
C TRP A 31 -11.65 15.85 -7.81
N GLY A 32 -12.93 15.84 -7.45
CA GLY A 32 -13.82 16.99 -7.56
C GLY A 32 -15.28 16.59 -7.35
N LYS A 33 -16.17 17.57 -7.17
CA LYS A 33 -17.59 17.30 -6.89
C LYS A 33 -18.24 16.39 -7.93
N ASP A 34 -17.93 16.64 -9.20
CA ASP A 34 -18.50 15.95 -10.37
C ASP A 34 -17.57 14.85 -10.93
N GLU A 35 -16.50 14.51 -10.21
CA GLU A 35 -15.49 13.53 -10.62
C GLU A 35 -15.75 12.13 -10.02
N LEU A 36 -14.90 11.17 -10.39
CA LEU A 36 -14.95 9.80 -9.85
C LEU A 36 -14.55 9.72 -8.37
N ILE A 37 -13.75 10.68 -7.89
CA ILE A 37 -13.29 10.80 -6.50
C ILE A 37 -13.81 12.13 -5.94
N ALA A 38 -14.59 12.08 -4.86
CA ALA A 38 -15.10 13.30 -4.23
C ALA A 38 -15.28 13.14 -2.71
N PRO A 39 -14.84 14.11 -1.89
CA PRO A 39 -15.32 14.22 -0.51
C PRO A 39 -16.84 14.34 -0.49
N ARG A 40 -17.51 13.59 0.37
CA ARG A 40 -18.98 13.62 0.46
C ARG A 40 -19.47 14.96 0.99
N GLU A 41 -20.62 15.42 0.52
CA GLU A 41 -21.23 16.65 1.01
C GLU A 41 -21.60 16.52 2.51
N MET A 42 -21.44 17.61 3.26
CA MET A 42 -21.69 17.55 4.71
C MET A 42 -23.16 17.24 5.00
N GLY A 43 -23.41 16.28 5.89
CA GLY A 43 -24.76 15.93 6.33
C GLY A 43 -25.44 14.80 5.54
N GLN A 44 -24.77 14.28 4.51
CA GLN A 44 -25.21 13.06 3.83
C GLN A 44 -24.73 11.82 4.60
N ALA A 45 -25.58 10.79 4.68
CA ALA A 45 -25.20 9.50 5.24
C ALA A 45 -24.27 8.73 4.28
N GLY A 46 -23.44 7.83 4.82
CA GLY A 46 -22.49 6.98 4.09
C GLY A 46 -21.02 7.37 4.31
N VAL A 47 -20.16 6.84 3.44
CA VAL A 47 -18.68 7.03 3.49
C VAL A 47 -18.25 8.49 3.30
N ASP A 48 -17.13 8.88 3.90
CA ASP A 48 -16.62 10.25 3.82
C ASP A 48 -16.06 10.62 2.43
N ILE A 49 -15.60 9.63 1.67
CA ILE A 49 -15.07 9.79 0.31
C ILE A 49 -15.91 8.94 -0.65
N ARG A 50 -16.58 9.60 -1.59
CA ARG A 50 -17.28 8.96 -2.70
C ARG A 50 -16.25 8.52 -3.73
N LEU A 51 -16.27 7.22 -4.04
CA LEU A 51 -15.51 6.59 -5.12
C LEU A 51 -16.50 5.87 -6.02
N ILE A 52 -16.42 6.10 -7.33
CA ILE A 52 -17.27 5.45 -8.34
C ILE A 52 -16.45 5.00 -9.56
N GLY A 53 -17.01 4.08 -10.35
CA GLY A 53 -16.38 3.57 -11.57
C GLY A 53 -14.95 3.06 -11.32
N GLU A 54 -14.04 3.44 -12.20
CA GLU A 54 -12.64 3.04 -12.15
C GLU A 54 -11.95 3.37 -10.82
N ALA A 55 -12.30 4.50 -10.18
CA ALA A 55 -11.71 4.87 -8.89
C ALA A 55 -12.09 3.88 -7.78
N LYS A 56 -13.34 3.41 -7.77
CA LYS A 56 -13.81 2.38 -6.81
C LYS A 56 -13.18 1.02 -7.11
N GLU A 57 -13.07 0.65 -8.38
CA GLU A 57 -12.46 -0.61 -8.81
C GLU A 57 -10.98 -0.70 -8.40
N LYS A 58 -10.23 0.40 -8.56
CA LYS A 58 -8.81 0.45 -8.21
C LYS A 58 -8.54 0.69 -6.72
N PHE A 59 -9.42 1.42 -6.02
CA PHE A 59 -9.29 1.74 -4.60
C PHE A 59 -10.58 1.41 -3.85
N ASN A 60 -10.80 0.10 -3.63
CA ASN A 60 -12.08 -0.43 -3.14
C ASN A 60 -12.20 -0.40 -1.59
N PHE A 61 -12.08 0.80 -1.01
CA PHE A 61 -12.23 1.03 0.43
C PHE A 61 -13.39 1.97 0.75
N ALA A 62 -14.22 1.58 1.72
CA ALA A 62 -15.11 2.48 2.43
C ALA A 62 -14.32 3.28 3.46
N ILE A 63 -14.28 4.61 3.31
CA ILE A 63 -13.37 5.47 4.07
C ILE A 63 -14.14 6.30 5.08
N GLU A 64 -13.67 6.27 6.33
CA GLU A 64 -14.09 7.16 7.42
C GLU A 64 -12.90 8.04 7.86
N ALA A 65 -13.13 9.32 8.11
CA ALA A 65 -12.11 10.33 8.39
C ALA A 65 -12.39 11.05 9.71
N LYS A 66 -11.49 10.90 10.70
CA LYS A 66 -11.61 11.58 12.00
C LYS A 66 -10.48 12.56 12.23
N ASN A 67 -10.85 13.84 12.38
CA ASN A 67 -9.91 14.90 12.76
C ASN A 67 -10.30 15.54 14.11
N SER A 68 -9.67 15.10 15.19
CA SER A 68 -9.93 15.56 16.56
C SER A 68 -8.76 15.27 17.49
N GLU A 69 -8.69 15.92 18.64
CA GLU A 69 -7.62 15.71 19.64
C GLU A 69 -7.75 14.37 20.38
N SER A 70 -8.98 13.85 20.46
CA SER A 70 -9.31 12.53 21.00
C SER A 70 -10.21 11.78 20.03
N TRP A 71 -10.08 10.46 19.99
CA TRP A 71 -10.92 9.57 19.18
C TRP A 71 -11.33 8.35 20.01
N THR A 72 -12.52 7.83 19.74
CA THR A 72 -12.93 6.50 20.18
C THR A 72 -12.73 5.55 19.01
N LEU A 73 -11.60 4.86 18.99
CA LEU A 73 -11.23 3.98 17.87
C LEU A 73 -12.31 2.93 17.55
N PRO A 74 -12.88 2.19 18.54
CA PRO A 74 -13.97 1.24 18.25
C PRO A 74 -15.19 1.88 17.57
N SER A 75 -15.55 3.10 17.96
CA SER A 75 -16.68 3.82 17.35
C SER A 75 -16.37 4.23 15.91
N ALA A 76 -15.14 4.68 15.62
CA ALA A 76 -14.72 5.01 14.27
C ALA A 76 -14.68 3.76 13.37
N ILE A 77 -14.21 2.63 13.90
CA ILE A 77 -14.21 1.34 13.20
C ILE A 77 -15.65 0.89 12.91
N SER A 78 -16.56 0.94 13.90
CA SER A 78 -17.97 0.59 13.69
C SER A 78 -18.57 1.44 12.58
N GLN A 79 -18.37 2.76 12.61
CA GLN A 79 -18.89 3.65 11.56
C GLN A 79 -18.36 3.32 10.16
N ALA A 80 -17.07 2.98 10.05
CA ALA A 80 -16.49 2.58 8.77
C ALA A 80 -17.10 1.26 8.26
N LYS A 81 -17.32 0.29 9.15
CA LYS A 81 -17.96 -1.01 8.83
C LYS A 81 -19.44 -0.86 8.48
N ASP A 82 -20.18 -0.08 9.25
CA ASP A 82 -21.62 0.16 9.04
C ASP A 82 -21.87 0.88 7.70
N ASN A 83 -20.96 1.78 7.31
CA ASN A 83 -21.00 2.49 6.03
C ASN A 83 -20.33 1.73 4.87
N GLN A 84 -19.83 0.50 5.09
CA GLN A 84 -19.03 -0.22 4.09
C GLN A 84 -19.81 -0.50 2.81
N GLY A 85 -21.10 -0.84 2.90
CA GLY A 85 -21.93 -1.15 1.74
C GLY A 85 -21.24 -2.13 0.77
N ASP A 86 -21.15 -1.74 -0.51
CA ASP A 86 -20.57 -2.56 -1.57
C ASP A 86 -19.05 -2.36 -1.75
N PHE A 87 -18.34 -1.81 -0.76
CA PHE A 87 -16.88 -1.78 -0.78
C PHE A 87 -16.31 -3.10 -0.26
N GLU A 88 -15.22 -3.57 -0.86
CA GLU A 88 -14.56 -4.82 -0.43
C GLU A 88 -13.97 -4.68 0.99
N ASN A 89 -13.41 -3.51 1.30
CA ASN A 89 -12.73 -3.25 2.55
C ASN A 89 -13.19 -1.94 3.20
N TRP A 90 -12.93 -1.78 4.50
CA TRP A 90 -13.13 -0.53 5.23
C TRP A 90 -11.79 0.05 5.65
N MET A 91 -11.73 1.37 5.84
CA MET A 91 -10.53 2.08 6.26
C MET A 91 -10.90 3.29 7.11
N VAL A 92 -10.16 3.50 8.20
CA VAL A 92 -10.27 4.73 9.00
C VAL A 92 -9.00 5.56 8.86
N VAL A 93 -9.14 6.84 8.56
CA VAL A 93 -8.05 7.81 8.55
C VAL A 93 -8.19 8.76 9.74
N LEU A 94 -7.22 8.71 10.65
CA LEU A 94 -7.18 9.51 11.87
C LEU A 94 -6.18 10.65 11.75
N LYS A 95 -6.53 11.84 12.26
CA LYS A 95 -5.65 13.00 12.33
C LYS A 95 -5.90 13.82 13.59
N LYS A 96 -4.82 14.27 14.23
CA LYS A 96 -4.86 15.30 15.30
C LYS A 96 -3.80 16.36 15.03
N ASN A 97 -3.81 17.43 15.81
CA ASN A 97 -2.76 18.45 15.72
C ASN A 97 -1.36 17.85 15.95
N ASN A 98 -0.37 18.32 15.19
CA ASN A 98 1.04 17.90 15.28
C ASN A 98 1.31 16.40 15.12
N MET A 99 0.34 15.64 14.58
CA MET A 99 0.49 14.23 14.24
C MET A 99 0.29 14.06 12.73
N LYS A 100 1.06 13.20 12.06
CA LYS A 100 0.74 12.83 10.67
C LYS A 100 -0.58 12.04 10.62
N PRO A 101 -1.34 12.05 9.50
CA PRO A 101 -2.48 11.16 9.34
C PRO A 101 -2.07 9.69 9.54
N ILE A 102 -2.92 8.92 10.20
CA ILE A 102 -2.74 7.48 10.42
C ILE A 102 -3.89 6.74 9.77
N VAL A 103 -3.57 5.61 9.14
CA VAL A 103 -4.54 4.69 8.58
C VAL A 103 -4.72 3.51 9.55
N VAL A 104 -5.97 3.13 9.79
CA VAL A 104 -6.34 1.93 10.55
C VAL A 104 -7.08 0.97 9.61
N LEU A 105 -6.63 -0.29 9.63
CA LEU A 105 -7.14 -1.42 8.88
C LEU A 105 -7.15 -2.66 9.79
N ASP A 106 -7.90 -3.68 9.41
CA ASP A 106 -7.70 -5.02 9.97
C ASP A 106 -6.28 -5.50 9.67
N ALA A 107 -5.63 -6.16 10.63
CA ALA A 107 -4.25 -6.60 10.48
C ALA A 107 -4.09 -7.61 9.33
N GLU A 108 -5.04 -8.53 9.19
CA GLU A 108 -5.09 -9.50 8.09
C GLU A 108 -5.16 -8.80 6.72
N GLU A 109 -5.95 -7.73 6.63
CA GLU A 109 -6.10 -6.95 5.41
C GLU A 109 -4.80 -6.24 5.05
N PHE A 110 -4.13 -5.63 6.04
CA PHE A 110 -2.80 -5.05 5.84
C PHE A 110 -1.80 -6.09 5.28
N PHE A 111 -1.72 -7.27 5.89
CA PHE A 111 -0.80 -8.32 5.42
C PHE A 111 -1.17 -8.87 4.05
N ARG A 112 -2.47 -8.97 3.73
CA ARG A 112 -2.96 -9.36 2.40
C ARG A 112 -2.48 -8.37 1.32
N ILE A 113 -2.68 -7.08 1.56
CA ILE A 113 -2.22 -6.00 0.66
C ILE A 113 -0.70 -6.07 0.49
N TYR A 114 0.04 -6.20 1.60
CA TYR A 114 1.50 -6.24 1.57
C TYR A 114 2.04 -7.47 0.81
N LYS A 115 1.43 -8.64 0.97
CA LYS A 115 1.77 -9.83 0.18
C LYS A 115 1.53 -9.61 -1.32
N GLY A 116 0.43 -8.95 -1.68
CA GLY A 116 0.16 -8.54 -3.06
C GLY A 116 1.26 -7.64 -3.64
N HIS A 117 1.77 -6.70 -2.84
CA HIS A 117 2.89 -5.83 -3.22
C HIS A 117 4.19 -6.61 -3.47
N LEU A 118 4.55 -7.54 -2.57
CA LEU A 118 5.75 -8.38 -2.73
C LEU A 118 5.70 -9.22 -4.02
N ASN A 119 4.53 -9.77 -4.36
CA ASN A 119 4.37 -10.60 -5.56
C ASN A 119 4.53 -9.79 -6.85
N LYS A 120 3.98 -8.56 -6.92
CA LYS A 120 4.17 -7.67 -8.07
C LYS A 120 5.65 -7.32 -8.27
N ASN A 121 6.37 -7.05 -7.19
CA ASN A 121 7.80 -6.74 -7.26
C ASN A 121 8.63 -7.95 -7.73
N ARG A 122 8.27 -9.16 -7.31
CA ARG A 122 8.94 -10.39 -7.79
C ARG A 122 8.74 -10.60 -9.29
N HIS A 123 7.53 -10.42 -9.80
CA HIS A 123 7.27 -10.54 -11.24
C HIS A 123 8.03 -9.48 -12.05
N ASN A 124 8.08 -8.24 -11.58
CA ASN A 124 8.83 -7.18 -12.25
C ASN A 124 10.34 -7.43 -12.22
N GLY A 125 10.89 -7.95 -11.11
CA GLY A 125 12.28 -8.38 -11.02
C GLY A 125 12.61 -9.53 -11.95
N GLN A 126 11.75 -10.56 -12.01
CA GLN A 126 11.91 -11.69 -12.94
C GLN A 126 11.81 -11.28 -14.42
N ILE A 127 10.95 -10.30 -14.75
CA ILE A 127 10.87 -9.74 -16.09
C ILE A 127 12.14 -8.95 -16.41
N ALA A 128 12.63 -8.09 -15.50
CA ALA A 128 13.88 -7.36 -15.68
C ALA A 128 15.08 -8.31 -15.85
N ASP A 129 15.16 -9.38 -15.07
CA ASP A 129 16.20 -10.41 -15.19
C ASP A 129 16.13 -11.15 -16.54
N LYS A 130 14.92 -11.40 -17.07
CA LYS A 130 14.72 -12.00 -18.40
C LYS A 130 15.08 -11.04 -19.54
N ILE A 131 14.76 -9.75 -19.42
CA ILE A 131 15.10 -8.74 -20.45
C ILE A 131 16.61 -8.48 -20.46
N ASN A 132 17.25 -8.47 -19.29
CA ASN A 132 18.71 -8.32 -19.15
C ASN A 132 19.47 -9.64 -19.44
N GLY A 133 18.76 -10.73 -19.76
CA GLY A 133 19.28 -12.07 -20.06
C GLY A 133 20.04 -12.22 -21.39
N LEU A 134 20.58 -11.15 -21.96
CA LEU A 134 21.67 -11.20 -22.96
C LEU A 134 22.99 -10.62 -22.42
N GLY A 135 23.10 -10.35 -21.12
CA GLY A 135 24.35 -9.99 -20.44
C GLY A 135 24.60 -10.88 -19.24
N HIS A 136 25.44 -11.92 -19.42
CA HIS A 136 26.09 -12.74 -18.40
C HIS A 136 25.37 -12.95 -17.03
N MET A 137 24.69 -14.09 -16.98
CA MET A 137 23.99 -14.72 -15.88
C MET A 137 24.82 -14.87 -14.60
N TRP A 138 24.55 -14.02 -13.60
CA TRP A 138 24.85 -14.27 -12.19
C TRP A 138 23.56 -14.12 -11.39
N ARG A 139 23.11 -15.18 -10.74
CA ARG A 139 21.93 -15.18 -9.87
C ARG A 139 22.40 -15.06 -8.41
N TYR A 140 21.85 -14.11 -7.67
CA TYR A 140 21.92 -14.14 -6.21
C TYR A 140 20.95 -15.21 -5.67
N PRO A 141 21.40 -16.12 -4.78
CA PRO A 141 20.53 -17.17 -4.27
C PRO A 141 19.41 -16.58 -3.40
N GLN A 142 18.15 -16.89 -3.74
CA GLN A 142 17.00 -16.56 -2.92
C GLN A 142 16.87 -17.59 -1.78
N GLN A 143 17.10 -17.11 -0.56
CA GLN A 143 16.69 -17.67 0.74
C GLN A 143 16.03 -19.05 0.68
N ASN A 144 16.84 -20.10 0.88
CA ASN A 144 16.62 -21.21 1.81
C ASN A 144 17.73 -22.25 1.62
N GLU A 145 18.84 -22.06 2.35
CA GLU A 145 19.81 -23.03 2.88
C GLU A 145 21.11 -22.26 3.11
N TRP A 146 21.24 -21.69 4.31
CA TRP A 146 22.49 -21.11 4.76
C TRP A 146 23.42 -22.25 5.13
N ILE A 147 24.45 -22.48 4.33
CA ILE A 147 25.65 -23.21 4.76
C ILE A 147 26.83 -22.26 4.50
N ASP A 148 27.30 -21.61 5.57
CA ASP A 148 28.59 -20.90 5.68
C ASP A 148 29.01 -19.97 4.53
N GLY A 149 28.10 -19.19 3.94
CA GLY A 149 28.46 -17.99 3.17
C GLY A 149 29.14 -18.22 1.81
N MET A 150 29.03 -19.41 1.23
CA MET A 150 29.63 -19.74 -0.07
C MET A 150 28.67 -19.53 -1.27
N LEU A 151 29.20 -19.03 -2.39
CA LEU A 151 28.52 -19.02 -3.69
C LEU A 151 28.57 -20.42 -4.32
N ILE A 152 27.42 -20.96 -4.73
CA ILE A 152 27.29 -22.27 -5.39
C ILE A 152 27.07 -22.06 -6.88
N CYS A 153 27.86 -22.74 -7.72
CA CYS A 153 27.69 -22.73 -9.17
C CYS A 153 26.68 -23.82 -9.61
N ASP A 154 25.58 -23.40 -10.23
CA ASP A 154 24.49 -24.27 -10.71
C ASP A 154 24.90 -25.26 -11.83
N TYR A 155 26.07 -25.06 -12.46
CA TYR A 155 26.56 -25.94 -13.54
C TYR A 155 27.33 -27.17 -13.01
N CYS A 156 27.99 -27.05 -11.86
CA CYS A 156 28.86 -28.09 -11.28
C CYS A 156 28.46 -28.49 -9.85
N GLY A 157 27.64 -27.70 -9.14
CA GLY A 157 27.38 -27.84 -7.70
C GLY A 157 28.56 -27.47 -6.80
N CYS A 158 29.57 -26.79 -7.33
CA CYS A 158 30.79 -26.47 -6.59
C CYS A 158 30.64 -25.14 -5.81
N ALA A 159 31.05 -25.14 -4.53
CA ALA A 159 31.01 -24.00 -3.61
C ALA A 159 32.40 -23.36 -3.48
N SER A 160 32.50 -22.03 -3.52
CA SER A 160 33.79 -21.33 -3.35
C SER A 160 33.66 -20.00 -2.62
N ASP A 161 34.64 -19.69 -1.78
CA ASP A 161 34.82 -18.36 -1.17
C ASP A 161 35.26 -17.34 -2.23
N GLU A 162 34.80 -16.10 -2.10
CA GLU A 162 34.72 -15.02 -3.12
C GLU A 162 35.99 -14.72 -3.95
N ILE A 163 37.17 -15.24 -3.61
CA ILE A 163 38.44 -14.79 -4.18
C ILE A 163 39.05 -15.75 -5.23
N VAL A 164 38.61 -17.01 -5.35
CA VAL A 164 39.28 -17.99 -6.26
C VAL A 164 38.37 -18.58 -7.35
N ALA A 165 37.16 -18.05 -7.55
CA ALA A 165 36.20 -18.57 -8.53
C ALA A 165 36.50 -18.23 -10.01
N LYS A 166 37.66 -17.64 -10.36
CA LYS A 166 37.94 -17.17 -11.73
C LYS A 166 38.75 -18.09 -12.64
N GLN A 167 39.20 -19.28 -12.21
CA GLN A 167 40.11 -20.08 -13.06
C GLN A 167 39.83 -21.57 -13.25
N LYS A 168 38.78 -22.17 -12.65
CA LYS A 168 38.63 -23.65 -12.68
C LYS A 168 37.27 -24.23 -13.05
N CYS A 169 36.35 -23.48 -13.66
CA CYS A 169 35.20 -24.07 -14.36
C CYS A 169 35.46 -24.08 -15.87
N LYS A 170 36.29 -25.03 -16.34
CA LYS A 170 36.35 -25.39 -17.76
C LYS A 170 35.34 -26.51 -17.99
N GLY A 171 34.47 -26.29 -18.97
CA GLY A 171 33.22 -27.02 -19.20
C GLY A 171 33.36 -28.54 -19.26
N GLY A 172 32.35 -29.21 -18.70
CA GLY A 172 32.02 -30.59 -19.01
C GLY A 172 30.99 -30.63 -20.13
N LYS A 173 31.44 -31.24 -21.25
CA LYS A 173 30.79 -31.51 -22.55
C LYS A 173 30.59 -30.31 -23.48
#